data_AF-A0A0F8W263-F1
#
_entry.id   AF-A0A0F8W263-F1
#
_cell.length_a   1.000
_cell.length_b   1.000
_cell.length_c   1.000
_cell.angle_alpha   90.00
_cell.angle_beta   90.00
_cell.angle_gamma   90.00
#
_symmetry.space_group_name_H-M   'P 1'
#
loop_
_entity.id
_entity.type
_entity.pdbx_description
1 polymer ?
#
loop_
_entity_poly.entity_id
_entity_poly.type
_entity_poly.pdbx_seq_one_letter_code
_entity_poly.pdbx_strand_id
1 'polypeptide(L)'
;MDPKIQPQLCLSWSRHVPIRVETVQPLDPRREVYRLNLETCQELHGLPTVVIIKKMKDDWHDEFKQEIHAYERLKPLQGSVIPVFFGQATFNDSPVLVLSEVVGKTLQDLAHSGLPISLKELQRKLEKAMRLLHAYGAEYLDQRLDNFFLCDGTGEVMVVDLEQVEFPGDLEDWKHSVNYGGGGLSFISIQ
;
A
#
# COMPACT_ATOMS: atom_id res chain seq x y z
N MET A 1 -21.08 -33.18 -2.40
CA MET A 1 -20.50 -32.14 -1.53
C MET A 1 -19.14 -31.84 -2.10
N ASP A 2 -18.96 -30.67 -2.69
CA ASP A 2 -17.65 -30.23 -3.17
C ASP A 2 -16.71 -30.13 -1.96
N PRO A 3 -15.53 -30.77 -1.97
CA PRO A 3 -14.55 -30.53 -0.93
C PRO A 3 -14.22 -29.04 -0.98
N LYS A 4 -14.59 -28.29 0.07
CA LYS A 4 -14.29 -26.86 0.19
C LYS A 4 -12.82 -26.64 -0.17
N ILE A 5 -12.58 -26.05 -1.34
CA ILE A 5 -11.23 -25.69 -1.79
C ILE A 5 -10.67 -24.81 -0.68
N GLN A 6 -9.58 -25.27 -0.06
CA GLN A 6 -8.93 -24.49 0.97
C GLN A 6 -8.35 -23.22 0.34
N PRO A 7 -8.50 -22.06 1.00
CA PRO A 7 -7.97 -20.81 0.48
C PRO A 7 -6.46 -20.89 0.30
N GLN A 8 -5.97 -20.39 -0.83
CA GLN A 8 -4.57 -20.45 -1.21
C GLN A 8 -4.10 -19.08 -1.67
N LEU A 9 -2.87 -18.75 -1.28
CA LEU A 9 -2.16 -17.56 -1.73
C LEU A 9 -1.04 -17.99 -2.69
N CYS A 10 -1.05 -17.47 -3.91
CA CYS A 10 -0.07 -17.82 -4.93
C CYS A 10 0.77 -16.58 -5.28
N LEU A 11 2.02 -16.53 -4.80
CA LEU A 11 2.92 -15.40 -5.04
C LEU A 11 3.34 -15.34 -6.51
N SER A 12 3.31 -14.15 -7.11
CA SER A 12 3.64 -13.95 -8.53
C SER A 12 5.09 -14.28 -8.89
N TRP A 13 6.02 -14.32 -7.91
CA TRP A 13 7.44 -14.64 -8.10
C TRP A 13 7.87 -16.03 -7.60
N SER A 14 6.99 -16.77 -6.95
CA SER A 14 7.27 -18.15 -6.51
C SER A 14 6.87 -19.12 -7.61
N ARG A 15 7.57 -20.27 -7.75
CA ARG A 15 7.30 -21.30 -8.78
C ARG A 15 6.00 -22.07 -8.54
N HIS A 16 4.86 -21.37 -8.46
CA HIS A 16 3.50 -21.88 -8.35
C HIS A 16 3.24 -22.86 -7.19
N VAL A 17 4.06 -22.87 -6.13
CA VAL A 17 3.69 -23.61 -4.91
C VAL A 17 2.68 -22.75 -4.16
N PRO A 18 1.41 -23.16 -4.06
CA PRO A 18 0.42 -22.39 -3.35
C PRO A 18 0.71 -22.42 -1.86
N ILE A 19 0.57 -21.26 -1.23
CA ILE A 19 0.73 -21.09 0.19
C ILE A 19 -0.61 -21.37 0.86
N ARG A 20 -0.65 -22.34 1.78
CA ARG A 20 -1.86 -22.67 2.53
C ARG A 20 -2.20 -21.55 3.51
N VAL A 21 -3.47 -21.15 3.50
CA VAL A 21 -4.03 -20.17 4.42
C VAL A 21 -4.82 -20.90 5.50
N GLU A 22 -4.42 -20.73 6.75
CA GLU A 22 -5.06 -21.35 7.91
C GLU A 22 -6.36 -20.62 8.27
N THR A 23 -6.31 -19.28 8.32
CA THR A 23 -7.48 -18.46 8.61
C THR A 23 -7.53 -17.22 7.73
N VAL A 24 -8.74 -16.82 7.40
CA VAL A 24 -9.04 -15.59 6.66
C VAL A 24 -9.94 -14.75 7.53
N GLN A 25 -9.53 -13.52 7.85
CA GLN A 25 -10.32 -12.58 8.62
C GLN A 25 -10.53 -11.30 7.81
N PRO A 26 -11.78 -10.94 7.43
CA PRO A 26 -12.04 -9.63 6.85
C PRO A 26 -11.77 -8.53 7.89
N LEU A 27 -11.06 -7.48 7.48
CA LEU A 27 -10.70 -6.37 8.37
C LEU A 27 -11.68 -5.20 8.31
N ASP A 28 -12.33 -5.00 7.16
CA ASP A 28 -13.30 -3.92 6.95
C ASP A 28 -14.49 -4.48 6.16
N PRO A 29 -15.74 -4.26 6.59
CA PRO A 29 -16.93 -4.73 5.85
C PRO A 29 -17.15 -4.06 4.50
N ARG A 30 -16.48 -2.94 4.22
CA ARG A 30 -16.60 -2.12 3.01
C ARG A 30 -15.38 -2.22 2.09
N ARG A 31 -14.27 -2.78 2.57
CA ARG A 31 -13.02 -2.91 1.79
C ARG A 31 -12.68 -4.38 1.64
N GLU A 32 -12.15 -4.77 0.49
CA GLU A 32 -11.66 -6.13 0.27
C GLU A 32 -10.24 -6.31 0.84
N VAL A 33 -10.12 -6.11 2.15
CA VAL A 33 -8.88 -6.22 2.91
C VAL A 33 -9.03 -7.34 3.93
N TYR A 34 -8.10 -8.30 3.91
CA TYR A 34 -8.14 -9.48 4.75
C TYR A 34 -6.82 -9.69 5.49
N ARG A 35 -6.90 -10.10 6.73
CA ARG A 35 -5.79 -10.64 7.50
C ARG A 35 -5.74 -12.14 7.30
N LEU A 36 -4.61 -12.64 6.82
CA LEU A 36 -4.37 -14.07 6.63
C LEU A 36 -3.39 -14.58 7.67
N ASN A 37 -3.74 -15.68 8.33
CA ASN A 37 -2.75 -16.50 9.02
C ASN A 37 -2.33 -17.60 8.04
N LEU A 38 -1.04 -17.69 7.78
CA LEU A 38 -0.45 -18.62 6.85
C LEU A 38 0.23 -19.77 7.60
N GLU A 39 0.17 -20.99 7.07
CA GLU A 39 0.81 -22.17 7.67
C GLU A 39 2.32 -21.98 7.96
N THR A 40 2.80 -22.41 9.13
CA THR A 40 4.14 -22.05 9.68
C THR A 40 5.36 -22.45 8.82
N CYS A 41 5.24 -23.36 7.84
CA CYS A 41 6.36 -23.83 7.00
C CYS A 41 6.83 -22.83 5.91
N GLN A 42 6.58 -21.54 6.09
CA GLN A 42 6.65 -20.52 5.03
C GLN A 42 7.87 -19.62 5.01
N GLU A 43 8.84 -19.86 5.90
CA GLU A 43 10.13 -19.18 5.86
C GLU A 43 10.81 -19.31 4.48
N LEU A 44 10.52 -20.41 3.75
CA LEU A 44 10.98 -20.65 2.38
C LEU A 44 10.47 -19.64 1.34
N HIS A 45 9.38 -18.92 1.64
CA HIS A 45 8.76 -17.94 0.74
C HIS A 45 9.05 -16.48 1.13
N GLY A 46 9.80 -16.24 2.22
CA GLY A 46 10.14 -14.89 2.68
C GLY A 46 8.95 -14.09 3.22
N LEU A 47 7.86 -14.76 3.61
CA LEU A 47 6.69 -14.13 4.23
C LEU A 47 6.63 -14.42 5.73
N PRO A 48 6.12 -13.46 6.54
CA PRO A 48 5.72 -13.74 7.91
C PRO A 48 4.49 -14.66 7.97
N THR A 49 4.24 -15.27 9.13
CA THR A 49 3.04 -16.08 9.40
C THR A 49 1.75 -15.28 9.24
N VAL A 50 1.79 -13.96 9.39
CA VAL A 50 0.64 -13.08 9.23
C VAL A 50 0.90 -12.04 8.16
N VAL A 51 0.02 -11.99 7.18
CA VAL A 51 0.02 -10.96 6.14
C VAL A 51 -1.35 -10.33 6.02
N ILE A 52 -1.37 -9.09 5.53
CA ILE A 52 -2.58 -8.43 5.05
C ILE A 52 -2.61 -8.57 3.54
N ILE A 53 -3.76 -8.96 2.99
CA ILE A 53 -4.01 -8.89 1.56
C ILE A 53 -5.03 -7.81 1.26
N LYS A 54 -4.78 -7.02 0.22
CA LYS A 54 -5.76 -6.07 -0.36
C LYS A 54 -6.10 -6.57 -1.75
N LYS A 55 -7.34 -7.00 -1.98
CA LYS A 55 -7.81 -7.41 -3.31
C LYS A 55 -7.98 -6.20 -4.21
N MET A 56 -7.67 -6.39 -5.49
CA MET A 56 -8.08 -5.48 -6.54
C MET A 56 -9.60 -5.51 -6.68
N LYS A 57 -10.24 -4.33 -6.62
CA LYS A 57 -11.68 -4.20 -6.90
C LYS A 57 -11.92 -4.28 -8.41
N ASP A 58 -13.12 -4.65 -8.80
CA ASP A 58 -13.54 -4.63 -10.21
C ASP A 58 -13.33 -3.23 -10.81
N ASP A 59 -12.75 -3.16 -12.01
CA ASP A 59 -12.42 -1.96 -12.77
C ASP A 59 -11.39 -0.98 -12.13
N TRP A 60 -10.77 -1.32 -10.99
CA TRP A 60 -9.78 -0.47 -10.29
C TRP A 60 -8.32 -0.84 -10.62
N HIS A 61 -8.05 -1.12 -11.89
CA HIS A 61 -6.72 -1.57 -12.32
C HIS A 61 -5.66 -0.49 -12.18
N ASP A 62 -6.03 0.77 -12.41
CA ASP A 62 -5.10 1.89 -12.39
C ASP A 62 -4.72 2.27 -10.95
N GLU A 63 -5.68 2.29 -10.03
CA GLU A 63 -5.46 2.50 -8.60
C GLU A 63 -4.61 1.37 -8.01
N PHE A 64 -4.85 0.12 -8.41
CA PHE A 64 -4.05 -1.02 -7.99
C PHE A 64 -2.59 -0.90 -8.45
N LYS A 65 -2.37 -0.49 -9.70
CA LYS A 65 -1.02 -0.21 -10.23
C LYS A 65 -0.37 0.99 -9.55
N GLN A 66 -1.14 2.04 -9.29
CA GLN A 66 -0.67 3.24 -8.60
C GLN A 66 -0.18 2.90 -7.19
N GLU A 67 -0.94 2.07 -6.47
CA GLU A 67 -0.55 1.64 -5.13
C GLU A 67 0.73 0.79 -5.16
N ILE A 68 0.87 -0.14 -6.11
CA ILE A 68 2.12 -0.89 -6.32
C ILE A 68 3.29 0.07 -6.59
N HIS A 69 3.09 1.04 -7.48
CA HIS A 69 4.10 2.02 -7.83
C HIS A 69 4.53 2.86 -6.62
N ALA A 70 3.56 3.28 -5.80
CA ALA A 70 3.81 4.01 -4.56
C ALA A 70 4.65 3.19 -3.58
N TYR A 71 4.33 1.91 -3.36
CA TYR A 71 5.13 1.03 -2.49
C TYR A 71 6.56 0.85 -2.99
N GLU A 72 6.77 0.69 -4.30
CA GLU A 72 8.11 0.55 -4.87
C GLU A 72 8.94 1.84 -4.75
N ARG A 73 8.34 3.02 -4.99
CA ARG A 73 9.04 4.30 -4.82
C ARG A 73 9.35 4.62 -3.36
N LEU A 74 8.44 4.25 -2.46
CA LEU A 74 8.56 4.49 -1.03
C LEU A 74 9.21 3.31 -0.29
N LYS A 75 9.91 2.43 -1.01
CA LYS A 75 10.64 1.29 -0.42
C LYS A 75 11.51 1.65 0.80
N PRO A 76 12.22 2.80 0.85
CA PRO A 76 12.99 3.19 2.04
C PRO A 76 12.15 3.47 3.29
N LEU A 77 10.84 3.70 3.15
CA LEU A 77 9.91 3.99 4.23
C LEU A 77 9.14 2.77 4.75
N GLN A 78 9.23 1.64 4.04
CA GLN A 78 8.53 0.42 4.39
C GLN A 78 8.98 -0.15 5.75
N GLY A 79 8.02 -0.62 6.54
CA GLY A 79 8.23 -1.14 7.90
C GLY A 79 8.41 -0.07 8.98
N SER A 80 8.43 1.22 8.60
CA SER A 80 8.60 2.33 9.55
C SER A 80 7.50 3.38 9.45
N VAL A 81 7.22 3.88 8.24
CA VAL A 81 6.19 4.90 7.97
C VAL A 81 5.03 4.30 7.18
N ILE A 82 5.28 3.29 6.35
CA ILE A 82 4.26 2.56 5.59
C ILE A 82 4.45 1.05 5.78
N PRO A 83 3.44 0.20 5.53
CA PRO A 83 3.58 -1.25 5.57
C PRO A 83 4.68 -1.77 4.65
N VAL A 84 5.26 -2.92 4.99
CA VAL A 84 6.12 -3.66 4.08
C VAL A 84 5.25 -4.27 2.99
N PHE A 85 5.61 -4.00 1.74
CA PHE A 85 5.04 -4.62 0.55
C PHE A 85 5.89 -5.81 0.15
N PHE A 86 5.33 -7.01 0.29
CA PHE A 86 5.99 -8.25 -0.10
C PHE A 86 5.87 -8.50 -1.61
N GLY A 87 4.82 -7.97 -2.23
CA GLY A 87 4.60 -8.03 -3.66
C GLY A 87 3.15 -8.37 -4.02
N GLN A 88 2.94 -8.75 -5.28
CA GLN A 88 1.67 -9.19 -5.83
C GLN A 88 1.45 -10.70 -5.72
N ALA A 89 0.20 -11.12 -5.53
CA ALA A 89 -0.19 -12.52 -5.53
C ALA A 89 -1.59 -12.70 -6.11
N THR A 90 -2.03 -13.94 -6.23
CA THR A 90 -3.45 -14.27 -6.38
C THR A 90 -3.97 -14.95 -5.11
N PHE A 91 -5.19 -14.60 -4.71
CA PHE A 91 -5.91 -15.22 -3.60
C PHE A 91 -7.29 -15.63 -4.08
N ASN A 92 -7.52 -16.95 -4.18
CA ASN A 92 -8.71 -17.53 -4.82
C ASN A 92 -8.99 -16.87 -6.20
N ASP A 93 -7.98 -16.86 -7.06
CA ASP A 93 -7.99 -16.30 -8.42
C ASP A 93 -8.16 -14.77 -8.53
N SER A 94 -8.34 -14.05 -7.41
CA SER A 94 -8.34 -12.58 -7.40
C SER A 94 -6.92 -12.03 -7.23
N PRO A 95 -6.48 -11.03 -8.03
CA PRO A 95 -5.24 -10.31 -7.80
C PRO A 95 -5.24 -9.60 -6.44
N VAL A 96 -4.14 -9.68 -5.70
CA VAL A 96 -3.95 -9.05 -4.39
C VAL A 96 -2.58 -8.41 -4.24
N LEU A 97 -2.51 -7.36 -3.42
CA LEU A 97 -1.27 -6.90 -2.78
C LEU A 97 -1.05 -7.68 -1.49
N VAL A 98 0.19 -8.07 -1.21
CA VAL A 98 0.58 -8.73 0.04
C VAL A 98 1.41 -7.76 0.87
N LEU A 99 0.91 -7.42 2.06
CA LEU A 99 1.43 -6.39 2.95
C LEU A 99 1.72 -6.96 4.35
N SER A 100 2.61 -6.33 5.11
CA SER A 100 2.79 -6.62 6.53
C SER A 100 1.59 -6.15 7.34
N GLU A 101 1.24 -6.89 8.39
CA GLU A 101 0.31 -6.43 9.42
C GLU A 101 0.86 -5.18 10.15
N VAL A 102 0.00 -4.17 10.31
CA VAL A 102 0.27 -3.02 11.17
C VAL A 102 -0.39 -3.28 12.53
N VAL A 103 0.42 -3.53 13.55
CA VAL A 103 -0.06 -3.79 14.91
C VAL A 103 -0.21 -2.46 15.65
N GLY A 104 -1.45 -2.09 15.94
CA GLY A 104 -1.81 -0.86 16.63
C GLY A 104 -3.29 -0.53 16.48
N LYS A 105 -3.64 0.74 16.66
CA LYS A 105 -5.01 1.24 16.47
C LYS A 105 -5.03 2.33 15.41
N THR A 106 -6.10 2.37 14.62
CA THR A 106 -6.33 3.50 13.73
C THR A 106 -6.55 4.77 14.55
N LEU A 107 -6.27 5.94 13.98
CA LEU A 107 -6.61 7.21 14.65
C LEU A 107 -8.12 7.38 14.78
N GLN A 108 -8.90 6.77 13.88
CA GLN A 108 -10.35 6.69 14.00
C GLN A 108 -10.76 5.89 15.26
N ASP A 109 -10.19 4.71 15.48
CA ASP A 109 -10.50 3.89 16.67
C ASP A 109 -10.07 4.59 17.96
N LEU A 110 -8.90 5.23 17.93
CA LEU A 110 -8.39 6.00 19.08
C LEU A 110 -9.30 7.17 19.44
N ALA A 111 -9.86 7.87 18.45
CA ALA A 111 -10.83 8.94 18.67
C ALA A 111 -12.09 8.45 19.39
N HIS A 112 -12.47 7.17 19.21
CA HIS A 112 -13.64 6.56 19.84
C HIS A 112 -13.31 5.74 21.10
N SER A 113 -12.04 5.50 21.43
CA SER A 113 -11.67 4.60 22.52
C SER A 113 -11.72 5.24 23.90
N GLY A 114 -11.90 6.57 23.99
CA GLY A 114 -11.87 7.32 25.25
C GLY A 114 -10.51 7.29 25.97
N LEU A 115 -9.45 6.84 25.29
CA LEU A 115 -8.12 6.76 25.88
C LEU A 115 -7.51 8.17 25.93
N PRO A 116 -6.88 8.56 27.05
CA PRO A 116 -6.20 9.84 27.12
C PRO A 116 -4.96 9.82 26.22
N ILE A 117 -5.00 10.62 25.16
CA ILE A 117 -3.89 10.76 24.20
C ILE A 117 -3.43 12.21 24.23
N SER A 118 -2.12 12.42 24.31
CA SER A 118 -1.53 13.74 24.12
C SER A 118 -1.68 14.15 22.66
N LEU A 119 -2.61 15.05 22.37
CA LEU A 119 -2.83 15.57 21.01
C LEU A 119 -1.57 16.20 20.42
N LYS A 120 -0.78 16.90 21.26
CA LYS A 120 0.50 17.48 20.84
C LYS A 120 1.49 16.41 20.38
N GLU A 121 1.55 15.29 21.10
CA GLU A 121 2.46 14.20 20.74
C GLU A 121 1.97 13.43 19.51
N LEU A 122 0.66 13.21 19.40
CA LEU A 122 0.06 12.60 18.21
C LEU A 122 0.29 13.46 16.96
N GLN A 123 0.06 14.77 17.06
CA GLN A 123 0.34 15.72 15.99
C GLN A 123 1.81 15.67 15.56
N ARG A 124 2.74 15.68 16.53
CA ARG A 124 4.19 15.59 16.24
C ARG A 124 4.54 14.31 15.47
N LYS A 125 3.93 13.17 15.82
CA LYS A 125 4.15 11.88 15.14
C LYS A 125 3.54 11.86 13.74
N LEU A 126 2.33 12.39 13.58
CA LEU A 126 1.68 12.52 12.28
C LEU A 126 2.49 13.43 11.35
N GLU A 127 2.92 14.60 11.82
CA GLU A 127 3.78 15.51 11.05
C GLU A 127 5.09 14.86 10.64
N LYS A 128 5.71 14.04 11.52
CA LYS A 128 6.92 13.30 11.19
C LYS A 128 6.68 12.32 10.04
N ALA A 129 5.59 11.53 10.09
CA ALA A 129 5.24 10.59 9.03
C ALA A 129 5.01 11.32 7.68
N MET A 130 4.22 12.40 7.70
CA MET A 130 3.94 13.21 6.50
C MET A 130 5.19 13.87 5.92
N ARG A 131 6.08 14.41 6.78
CA ARG A 131 7.36 14.98 6.32
C ARG A 131 8.26 13.93 5.69
N LEU A 132 8.26 12.71 6.20
CA LEU A 132 9.03 11.61 5.61
C LEU A 132 8.46 11.22 4.24
N LEU A 133 7.15 11.08 4.09
CA LEU A 133 6.52 10.85 2.77
C LEU A 133 6.92 11.95 1.77
N HIS A 134 6.77 13.21 2.15
CA HIS A 134 7.13 14.35 1.31
C HIS A 134 8.64 14.39 0.97
N ALA A 135 9.52 14.03 1.91
CA ALA A 135 10.96 13.97 1.67
C ALA A 135 11.35 12.93 0.60
N TYR A 136 10.51 11.91 0.39
CA TYR A 136 10.65 10.94 -0.71
C TYR A 136 9.79 11.29 -1.93
N GLY A 137 9.31 12.52 -2.02
CA GLY A 137 8.59 13.07 -3.16
C GLY A 137 7.12 12.68 -3.24
N ALA A 138 6.55 12.06 -2.20
CA ALA A 138 5.15 11.67 -2.16
C ALA A 138 4.27 12.75 -1.54
N GLU A 139 3.21 13.11 -2.25
CA GLU A 139 2.07 13.87 -1.74
C GLU A 139 0.93 12.89 -1.44
N TYR A 140 0.62 12.74 -0.15
CA TYR A 140 -0.41 11.82 0.31
C TYR A 140 -1.75 12.55 0.48
N LEU A 141 -2.74 12.17 -0.35
CA LEU A 141 -3.98 12.92 -0.53
C LEU A 141 -5.14 12.38 0.31
N ASP A 142 -5.14 11.09 0.68
CA ASP A 142 -6.24 10.45 1.41
C ASP A 142 -6.07 10.49 2.93
N GLN A 143 -6.27 11.66 3.52
CA GLN A 143 -6.03 11.94 4.94
C GLN A 143 -7.17 11.49 5.89
N ARG A 144 -7.92 10.44 5.54
CA ARG A 144 -8.92 9.85 6.45
C ARG A 144 -8.24 9.20 7.66
N LEU A 145 -8.88 9.30 8.84
CA LEU A 145 -8.30 8.85 10.12
C LEU A 145 -8.11 7.33 10.22
N ASP A 146 -8.84 6.55 9.41
CA ASP A 146 -8.71 5.09 9.33
C ASP A 146 -7.49 4.64 8.50
N ASN A 147 -6.87 5.55 7.74
CA ASN A 147 -5.63 5.28 7.01
C ASN A 147 -4.36 5.57 7.84
N PHE A 148 -4.49 5.98 9.10
CA PHE A 148 -3.37 6.24 10.00
C PHE A 148 -3.44 5.32 11.20
N PHE A 149 -2.37 4.58 11.46
CA PHE A 149 -2.22 3.73 12.63
C PHE A 149 -1.24 4.34 13.60
N LEU A 150 -1.58 4.37 14.89
CA LEU A 150 -0.60 4.51 15.97
C LEU A 150 -0.14 3.10 16.36
N CYS A 151 1.12 2.79 16.09
CA CYS A 151 1.66 1.45 16.29
C CYS A 151 2.01 1.17 17.76
N ASP A 152 1.58 0.03 18.30
CA ASP A 152 1.78 -0.29 19.72
C ASP A 152 3.26 -0.52 20.08
N GLY A 153 4.04 -1.12 19.17
CA GLY A 153 5.44 -1.46 19.43
C GLY A 153 6.42 -0.29 19.34
N THR A 154 6.19 0.62 18.39
CA THR A 154 7.08 1.78 18.15
C THR A 154 6.54 3.07 18.76
N GLY A 155 5.23 3.12 18.98
CA GLY A 155 4.52 4.36 19.30
C GLY A 155 4.50 5.35 18.13
N GLU A 156 4.96 5.02 16.94
CA GLU A 156 5.00 5.92 15.78
C GLU A 156 3.73 5.79 14.93
N VAL A 157 3.49 6.78 14.06
CA VAL A 157 2.38 6.74 13.11
C VAL A 157 2.83 6.05 11.82
N MET A 158 2.07 5.05 11.39
CA MET A 158 2.17 4.49 10.04
C MET A 158 0.97 4.90 9.20
N VAL A 159 1.21 5.16 7.92
CA VAL A 159 0.22 5.46 6.89
C VAL A 159 -0.04 4.20 6.09
N VAL A 160 -1.30 3.83 5.93
CA VAL A 160 -1.75 2.71 5.09
C VAL A 160 -2.56 3.24 3.90
N ASP A 161 -2.84 2.37 2.94
CA ASP A 161 -3.66 2.69 1.75
C ASP A 161 -3.03 3.77 0.85
N LEU A 162 -2.13 3.35 -0.05
CA LEU A 162 -1.34 4.26 -0.89
C LEU A 162 -1.95 4.49 -2.28
N GLU A 163 -3.25 4.22 -2.44
CA GLU A 163 -3.97 4.37 -3.72
C GLU A 163 -4.10 5.84 -4.18
N GLN A 164 -4.09 6.79 -3.22
CA GLN A 164 -4.16 8.24 -3.47
C GLN A 164 -2.86 8.94 -3.08
N VAL A 165 -1.77 8.56 -3.75
CA VAL A 165 -0.46 9.20 -3.64
C VAL A 165 -0.04 9.76 -4.99
N GLU A 166 0.33 11.04 -5.01
CA GLU A 166 0.92 11.69 -6.17
C GLU A 166 2.43 11.89 -5.97
N PHE A 167 3.17 11.87 -7.07
CA PHE A 167 4.58 12.21 -7.10
C PHE A 167 4.76 13.38 -8.08
N PRO A 168 4.73 14.63 -7.61
CA PRO A 168 4.71 15.81 -8.49
C PRO A 168 5.89 15.91 -9.47
N GLY A 169 7.04 15.28 -9.16
CA GLY A 169 8.16 15.18 -10.09
C GLY A 169 7.80 14.48 -11.41
N ASP A 170 6.80 13.59 -11.40
CA ASP A 170 6.33 12.89 -12.60
C ASP A 170 5.52 13.83 -13.52
N LEU A 171 5.03 14.96 -12.98
CA LEU A 171 4.36 16.00 -13.74
C LEU A 171 5.34 16.89 -14.54
N GLU A 172 6.65 16.82 -14.29
CA GLU A 172 7.62 17.57 -15.08
C GLU A 172 8.07 16.77 -16.32
N ASP A 173 8.13 15.44 -16.22
CA ASP A 173 8.54 14.56 -17.32
C ASP A 173 7.55 14.57 -18.51
N TRP A 174 6.24 14.71 -18.27
CA TRP A 174 5.29 14.87 -19.39
C TRP A 174 5.46 16.20 -20.11
N LYS A 175 5.79 17.30 -19.41
CA LYS A 175 6.03 18.60 -20.06
C LYS A 175 7.26 18.56 -20.98
N HIS A 176 8.25 17.72 -20.66
CA HIS A 176 9.38 17.49 -21.53
C HIS A 176 9.07 16.58 -22.74
N SER A 177 8.10 15.68 -22.64
CA SER A 177 7.70 14.81 -23.76
C SER A 177 6.87 15.53 -24.83
N VAL A 178 6.04 16.52 -24.45
CA VAL A 178 5.24 17.28 -25.43
C VAL A 178 6.08 18.23 -26.30
N ASN A 179 7.27 18.62 -25.83
CA ASN A 179 8.14 19.57 -26.55
C ASN A 179 9.01 18.93 -27.64
N TYR A 180 8.99 17.62 -27.83
CA TYR A 180 9.70 16.94 -28.94
C TYR A 180 8.83 16.71 -30.20
N GLY A 181 7.57 17.14 -30.21
CA GLY A 181 6.66 16.99 -31.36
C GLY A 181 6.55 18.20 -32.31
N GLY A 182 7.21 19.31 -32.02
CA GLY A 182 7.08 20.58 -32.76
C GLY A 182 8.21 20.90 -33.73
N GLY A 183 8.79 19.91 -34.40
CA GLY A 183 9.83 20.11 -35.43
C GLY A 183 9.22 20.47 -36.79
N GLY A 184 8.82 21.72 -36.97
CA GLY A 184 8.23 22.21 -38.22
C GLY A 184 8.51 23.68 -38.48
N LEU A 185 9.78 24.11 -38.42
CA LEU A 185 10.19 25.40 -38.99
C LEU A 185 10.68 25.16 -40.42
N SER A 186 9.77 25.28 -41.37
CA SER A 186 10.09 25.43 -42.78
C SER A 186 10.72 26.81 -42.99
N PHE A 187 11.98 26.80 -43.43
CA PHE A 187 12.65 27.95 -43.99
C PHE A 187 11.88 28.45 -45.22
N ILE A 188 11.50 29.73 -45.25
CA ILE A 188 11.27 30.46 -46.51
C ILE A 188 12.01 31.79 -46.38
N SER A 189 13.14 31.89 -47.06
CA SER A 189 13.78 33.16 -47.40
C SER A 189 12.98 33.83 -48.51
N ILE A 190 12.69 35.13 -48.38
CA ILE A 190 12.40 36.00 -49.53
C ILE A 190 13.15 37.32 -49.31
N GLN A 191 13.95 37.69 -50.31
CA GLN A 191 14.59 39.00 -50.49
C GLN A 191 13.58 40.07 -50.91
#